data_AF-A0A1Q2SN79-F1
#
_entry.id   AF-A0A1Q2SN79-F1
#
_cell.length_a   1.000
_cell.length_b   1.000
_cell.length_c   1.000
_cell.angle_alpha   90.00
_cell.angle_beta   90.00
_cell.angle_gamma   90.00
#
_symmetry.space_group_name_H-M   'P 1'
#
loop_
_entity.id
_entity.type
_entity.pdbx_description
1 polymer ?
#
loop_
_entity_poly.entity_id
_entity_poly.type
_entity_poly.pdbx_seq_one_letter_code
_entity_poly.pdbx_strand_id
1 'polypeptide(L)'
;MPEKSAGRLQKLPPSEPTLLPVTDKKVGIDVGIKNLFVTSDGFKSGNPRHRMKYVAKLAKYQRRLAKKKLGGKNRQKAKLKVARIHAKISDCRMDNFPAKTLR
;
A
#
# COMPACT_ATOMS: atom_id res chain seq x y z
N MET A 1 15.64 -28.78 -42.02
CA MET A 1 14.61 -27.76 -41.77
C MET A 1 13.35 -28.47 -41.29
N PRO A 2 12.85 -28.17 -40.09
CA PRO A 2 11.40 -28.06 -39.95
C PRO A 2 10.99 -26.79 -39.22
N GLU A 3 9.93 -26.19 -39.75
CA GLU A 3 9.38 -24.90 -39.43
C GLU A 3 8.64 -24.91 -38.08
N LYS A 4 8.84 -23.85 -37.29
CA LYS A 4 8.11 -23.62 -36.04
C LYS A 4 6.71 -23.10 -36.38
N SER A 5 5.68 -23.90 -36.14
CA SER A 5 4.29 -23.45 -36.18
C SER A 5 3.97 -22.61 -34.93
N ALA A 6 3.78 -21.31 -35.12
CA ALA A 6 3.32 -20.40 -34.08
C ALA A 6 1.86 -20.71 -33.74
N GLY A 7 1.65 -21.49 -32.67
CA GLY A 7 0.33 -21.77 -32.10
C GLY A 7 -0.36 -20.47 -31.63
N ARG A 8 -1.46 -20.14 -32.31
CA ARG A 8 -2.38 -19.02 -32.07
C ARG A 8 -2.79 -18.94 -30.59
N LEU A 9 -2.50 -17.82 -29.93
CA LEU A 9 -3.04 -17.49 -28.61
C LEU A 9 -4.58 -17.44 -28.69
N GLN A 10 -5.26 -18.44 -28.12
CA GLN A 10 -6.71 -18.39 -27.93
C GLN A 10 -7.00 -17.34 -26.86
N LYS A 11 -7.78 -16.31 -27.24
CA LYS A 11 -8.32 -15.31 -26.31
C LYS A 11 -9.37 -16.03 -25.43
N LEU A 12 -9.12 -16.10 -24.12
CA LEU A 12 -10.13 -16.53 -23.16
C LEU A 12 -11.37 -15.63 -23.28
N PRO A 13 -12.61 -16.18 -23.30
CA PRO A 13 -13.81 -15.35 -23.32
C PRO A 13 -13.88 -14.51 -22.03
N PRO A 14 -14.48 -13.31 -22.07
CA PRO A 14 -14.74 -12.55 -20.86
C PRO A 14 -15.60 -13.39 -19.92
N SER A 15 -15.12 -13.63 -18.71
CA SER A 15 -15.88 -14.36 -17.70
C SER A 15 -17.18 -13.61 -17.40
N GLU A 16 -18.31 -14.24 -17.67
CA GLU A 16 -19.61 -13.69 -17.28
C GLU A 16 -19.66 -13.56 -15.75
N PRO A 17 -20.10 -12.41 -15.20
CA PRO A 17 -20.17 -12.24 -13.75
C PRO A 17 -21.30 -13.12 -13.18
N THR A 18 -20.94 -14.23 -12.55
CA THR A 18 -21.89 -15.06 -11.82
C THR A 18 -22.50 -14.26 -10.66
N LEU A 19 -23.82 -14.07 -10.69
CA LEU A 19 -24.54 -13.40 -9.61
C LEU A 19 -24.51 -14.27 -8.35
N LEU A 20 -23.99 -13.71 -7.26
CA LEU A 20 -23.99 -14.38 -5.96
C LEU A 20 -25.39 -14.29 -5.32
N PRO A 21 -25.81 -15.30 -4.54
CA PRO A 21 -27.09 -15.26 -3.84
C PRO A 21 -27.15 -14.07 -2.89
N VAL A 22 -28.29 -13.37 -2.90
CA VAL A 22 -28.53 -12.23 -2.01
C VAL A 22 -28.53 -12.73 -0.56
N THR A 23 -27.77 -12.08 0.31
CA THR A 23 -27.70 -12.40 1.73
C THR A 23 -28.05 -11.18 2.57
N ASP A 24 -28.82 -11.39 3.64
CA ASP A 24 -29.15 -10.34 4.62
C ASP A 24 -28.04 -10.12 5.66
N LYS A 25 -26.91 -10.84 5.54
CA LYS A 25 -25.76 -10.70 6.44
C LYS A 25 -25.14 -9.31 6.27
N LYS A 26 -25.21 -8.51 7.33
CA LYS A 26 -24.59 -7.18 7.42
C LYS A 26 -23.48 -7.23 8.46
N VAL A 27 -22.29 -6.79 8.08
CA VAL A 27 -21.15 -6.66 8.99
C VAL A 27 -20.77 -5.18 9.05
N GLY A 28 -20.80 -4.60 10.25
CA GLY A 28 -20.31 -3.24 10.47
C GLY A 28 -18.78 -3.24 10.45
N ILE A 29 -18.16 -2.31 9.73
CA ILE A 29 -16.70 -2.13 9.71
C ILE A 29 -16.39 -0.77 10.33
N ASP A 30 -15.66 -0.78 11.45
CA ASP A 30 -15.09 0.43 12.05
C ASP A 30 -13.60 0.53 11.72
N VAL A 31 -13.13 1.71 11.35
CA VAL A 31 -11.73 1.97 10.96
C VAL A 31 -11.05 2.87 11.98
N GLY A 32 -10.02 2.37 12.64
CA GLY A 32 -9.44 3.00 13.83
C GLY A 32 -7.94 3.24 13.79
N ILE A 33 -7.46 4.13 14.66
CA ILE A 33 -6.02 4.35 14.87
C ILE A 33 -5.39 3.19 15.66
N LYS A 34 -6.18 2.54 16.53
CA LYS A 34 -5.73 1.41 17.36
C LYS A 34 -5.67 0.09 16.57
N ASN A 35 -6.69 -0.17 15.75
CA ASN A 35 -6.79 -1.31 14.82
C ASN A 35 -7.21 -0.78 13.46
N LEU A 36 -6.56 -1.23 12.38
CA LEU A 36 -6.85 -0.73 11.03
C LEU A 36 -8.34 -0.88 10.68
N PHE A 37 -8.94 -2.03 11.00
CA PHE A 37 -10.38 -2.19 11.04
C PHE A 37 -10.83 -3.19 12.12
N VAL A 38 -12.06 -3.01 12.59
CA VAL A 38 -12.76 -3.89 13.51
C VAL A 38 -14.13 -4.22 12.90
N THR A 39 -14.51 -5.49 12.92
CA THR A 39 -15.86 -5.89 12.49
C THR A 39 -16.80 -5.98 13.69
N SER A 40 -18.10 -5.79 13.45
CA SER A 40 -19.16 -6.06 14.44
C SER A 40 -19.10 -7.48 15.01
N ASP A 41 -18.55 -8.42 14.23
CA ASP A 41 -18.36 -9.82 14.60
C ASP A 41 -17.15 -10.04 15.52
N GLY A 42 -16.48 -8.96 15.95
CA GLY A 42 -15.37 -8.98 16.91
C GLY A 42 -13.99 -9.18 16.30
N PHE A 43 -13.87 -9.33 14.97
CA PHE A 43 -12.56 -9.41 14.32
C PHE A 43 -11.81 -8.09 14.42
N LYS A 44 -10.53 -8.14 14.77
CA LYS A 44 -9.65 -6.98 14.87
C LYS A 44 -8.41 -7.24 14.04
N SER A 45 -8.17 -6.41 13.02
CA SER A 45 -7.03 -6.59 12.10
C SER A 45 -5.66 -6.30 12.73
N GLY A 46 -5.62 -5.71 13.94
CA GLY A 46 -4.41 -5.09 14.50
C GLY A 46 -3.97 -3.85 13.71
N ASN A 47 -2.88 -3.21 14.16
CA ASN A 47 -2.24 -2.09 13.43
C ASN A 47 -0.72 -2.21 13.50
N PRO A 48 -0.04 -2.60 12.40
CA PRO A 48 1.41 -2.54 12.31
C PRO A 48 1.89 -1.07 12.46
N ARG A 49 2.30 -0.66 13.67
CA ARG A 49 2.72 0.72 14.00
C ARG A 49 4.07 1.12 13.40
N HIS A 50 4.44 0.57 12.24
CA HIS A 50 5.73 0.80 11.58
C HIS A 50 5.90 2.26 11.14
N ARG A 51 4.78 2.98 10.99
CA ARG A 51 4.71 4.43 10.68
C ARG A 51 5.49 5.30 11.66
N MET A 52 5.47 5.01 12.96
CA MET A 52 6.04 5.90 13.98
C MET A 52 7.56 6.08 13.81
N LYS A 53 8.27 5.00 13.46
CA LYS A 53 9.72 5.01 13.19
C LYS A 53 10.06 5.91 12.00
N TYR A 54 9.23 5.88 10.94
CA TYR A 54 9.46 6.68 9.74
C TYR A 54 9.06 8.14 9.92
N VAL A 55 8.02 8.44 10.70
CA VAL A 55 7.61 9.82 11.04
C VAL A 55 8.71 10.52 11.84
N ALA A 56 9.30 9.86 12.85
CA ALA A 56 10.41 10.43 13.61
C ALA A 56 11.64 10.71 12.72
N LYS A 57 11.95 9.78 11.80
CA LYS A 57 13.02 9.98 10.80
C LYS A 57 12.69 11.15 9.88
N LEU A 58 11.46 11.24 9.38
CA LEU A 58 11.03 12.31 8.49
C LEU A 58 11.24 13.68 9.13
N ALA A 59 10.77 13.88 10.36
CA ALA A 59 10.96 15.13 11.10
C ALA A 59 12.45 15.49 11.26
N LYS A 60 13.31 14.51 11.58
CA LYS A 60 14.76 14.70 11.67
C LYS A 60 15.36 15.15 10.33
N TYR A 61 14.99 14.52 9.22
CA TYR A 61 15.55 14.85 7.92
C TYR A 61 14.97 16.14 7.32
N GLN A 62 13.72 16.49 7.62
CA GLN A 62 13.16 17.79 7.25
C GLN A 62 13.86 18.95 7.98
N ARG A 63 14.10 18.83 9.30
CA ARG A 63 14.91 19.83 10.03
C ARG A 63 16.32 19.97 9.44
N ARG A 64 16.96 18.86 9.08
CA ARG A 64 18.28 18.87 8.43
C ARG A 64 18.23 19.55 7.07
N LEU A 65 17.16 19.33 6.29
CA LEU A 65 16.96 19.96 4.98
C LEU A 65 16.78 21.48 5.10
N ALA A 66 15.98 21.94 6.08
CA ALA A 66 15.73 23.36 6.33
C ALA A 66 17.01 24.13 6.65
N LYS A 67 17.97 23.50 7.34
CA LYS A 67 19.28 24.07 7.65
C LYS A 67 20.27 24.10 6.48
N LYS A 68 19.93 23.55 5.29
CA LYS A 68 20.84 23.54 4.13
C LYS A 68 20.63 24.76 3.24
N LYS A 69 21.74 25.34 2.78
CA LYS A 69 21.76 26.43 1.79
C LYS A 69 20.90 26.09 0.57
N LEU A 70 20.04 27.03 0.18
CA LEU A 70 19.22 26.96 -1.02
C LEU A 70 20.11 26.72 -2.26
N GLY A 71 19.65 25.91 -3.22
CA GLY A 71 20.41 25.60 -4.45
C GLY A 71 21.67 24.73 -4.30
N GLY A 72 22.14 24.43 -3.08
CA GLY A 72 23.36 23.64 -2.90
C GLY A 72 23.19 22.14 -3.21
N LYS A 73 24.24 21.49 -3.73
CA LYS A 73 24.29 20.02 -3.97
C LYS A 73 23.92 19.21 -2.72
N ASN A 74 24.31 19.67 -1.53
CA ASN A 74 23.98 19.04 -0.25
C ASN A 74 22.49 19.13 0.10
N ARG A 75 21.80 20.20 -0.33
CA ARG A 75 20.34 20.34 -0.15
C ARG A 75 19.60 19.35 -1.05
N GLN A 76 20.06 19.15 -2.28
CA GLN A 76 19.50 18.13 -3.20
C GLN A 76 19.63 16.72 -2.61
N LYS A 77 20.80 16.35 -2.08
CA LYS A 77 21.01 15.08 -1.36
C LYS A 77 20.06 14.92 -0.17
N ALA A 78 19.81 16.00 0.59
CA ALA A 78 18.87 15.98 1.70
C ALA A 78 17.41 15.84 1.24
N LYS A 79 17.00 16.52 0.16
CA LYS A 79 15.67 16.36 -0.46
C LYS A 79 15.41 14.91 -0.87
N LEU A 80 16.38 14.27 -1.52
CA LEU A 80 16.28 12.85 -1.91
C LEU A 80 16.07 11.92 -0.71
N LYS A 81 16.74 12.19 0.42
CA LYS A 81 16.52 11.42 1.66
C LYS A 81 15.11 11.59 2.21
N VAL A 82 14.57 12.81 2.18
CA VAL A 82 13.19 13.09 2.59
C VAL A 82 12.20 12.36 1.68
N ALA A 83 12.37 12.44 0.36
CA ALA A 83 11.52 11.76 -0.63
C ALA A 83 11.49 10.23 -0.41
N ARG A 84 12.65 9.60 -0.19
CA ARG A 84 12.73 8.16 0.11
C ARG A 84 11.98 7.76 1.38
N ILE A 85 11.92 8.64 2.39
CA ILE A 85 11.16 8.37 3.62
C ILE A 85 9.66 8.51 3.35
N HIS A 86 9.23 9.48 2.54
CA HIS A 86 7.85 9.59 2.11
C HIS A 86 7.38 8.35 1.34
N ALA A 87 8.20 7.83 0.41
CA ALA A 87 7.92 6.59 -0.30
C ALA A 87 7.69 5.43 0.68
N LYS A 88 8.61 5.19 1.61
CA LYS A 88 8.46 4.13 2.63
C LYS A 88 7.20 4.28 3.49
N ILE A 89 6.81 5.52 3.84
CA ILE A 89 5.57 5.75 4.58
C ILE A 89 4.35 5.41 3.72
N SER A 90 4.39 5.71 2.42
CA SER A 90 3.34 5.36 1.47
C SER A 90 3.23 3.84 1.29
N ASP A 91 4.36 3.15 1.09
CA ASP A 91 4.41 1.70 0.91
C ASP A 91 3.83 0.99 2.14
N CYS A 92 4.25 1.37 3.35
CA CYS A 92 3.67 0.83 4.59
C CYS A 92 2.17 1.15 4.77
N ARG A 93 1.59 2.13 4.08
CA ARG A 93 0.13 2.37 4.12
C ARG A 93 -0.62 1.42 3.17
N MET A 94 0.01 1.03 2.07
CA MET A 94 -0.56 0.09 1.10
C MET A 94 -0.45 -1.36 1.58
N ASP A 95 0.68 -1.72 2.19
CA ASP A 95 0.92 -3.08 2.72
C ASP A 95 -0.04 -3.48 3.85
N ASN A 96 -0.65 -2.49 4.52
CA ASN A 96 -1.57 -2.73 5.61
C ASN A 96 -2.96 -3.16 5.13
N PHE A 97 -3.29 -3.05 3.84
CA PHE A 97 -4.47 -3.73 3.31
C PHE A 97 -4.12 -5.20 3.15
N PRO A 98 -4.72 -6.12 3.93
CA PRO A 98 -4.61 -7.52 3.61
C PRO A 98 -5.26 -7.70 2.24
N ALA A 99 -4.43 -7.87 1.21
CA ALA A 99 -4.86 -8.48 -0.04
C ALA A 99 -5.19 -9.95 0.25
N LYS A 100 -6.25 -10.20 1.04
CA LYS A 100 -7.08 -11.38 0.88
C LYS A 100 -7.98 -11.10 -0.31
N THR A 101 -7.36 -10.93 -1.48
CA THR A 101 -8.01 -11.21 -2.74
C THR A 101 -8.35 -12.69 -2.66
N LEU A 102 -9.63 -13.00 -2.43
CA LEU A 102 -10.13 -14.36 -2.56
C LEU A 102 -9.64 -14.94 -3.89
N ARG A 103 -8.92 -16.05 -3.80
CA ARG A 103 -8.84 -17.06 -4.85
C ARG A 103 -9.55 -18.30 -4.32
#